data_AF-A0A2U1NFM5-F1
#
_entry.id   AF-A0A2U1NFM5-F1
#
_cell.length_a   1.000
_cell.length_b   1.000
_cell.length_c   1.000
_cell.angle_alpha   90.00
_cell.angle_beta   90.00
_cell.angle_gamma   90.00
#
_symmetry.space_group_name_H-M   'P 1'
#
loop_
_entity.id
_entity.type
_entity.pdbx_description
1 polymer ?
#
loop_
_entity_poly.entity_id
_entity_poly.type
_entity_poly.pdbx_seq_one_letter_code
_entity_poly.pdbx_strand_id
1 'polypeptide(L)'
;MKNALDQPQQTLFKATCFGPWLDLTYLDNEERLVQYMLQKQVRQYDDNYDLPMVYCVNGHSFVFGRHEFCLMTGFRFGILSFRKWRSGDIPFRDRVFPDKVGQYVKNIDLLSVIEDDDVFLNLSDVDAIRVCLLLTLEVIFMGKDLGSDIDDMLLRMVEDVDEWNAFPWGEYIWRQLYDSIRNVASKNRVGNSATFFKTNKSLIIRLLKRLNQQNKANKEFL
;
A
#
# COMPACT_ATOMS: atom_id res chain seq x y z
N MET A 1 14.53 1.02 3.33
CA MET A 1 14.18 1.73 2.09
C MET A 1 14.82 3.11 2.01
N LYS A 2 14.34 4.17 2.72
CA LYS A 2 14.95 5.51 2.59
C LYS A 2 16.48 5.56 2.81
N ASN A 3 16.98 4.84 3.80
CA ASN A 3 18.42 4.78 4.10
C ASN A 3 19.24 3.98 3.07
N ALA A 4 18.58 3.16 2.24
CA ALA A 4 19.22 2.39 1.17
C ALA A 4 19.31 3.21 -0.14
N LEU A 5 18.52 4.28 -0.27
CA LEU A 5 18.52 5.14 -1.45
C LEU A 5 19.53 6.28 -1.27
N ASP A 6 20.36 6.49 -2.28
CA ASP A 6 21.22 7.68 -2.34
C ASP A 6 20.41 8.96 -2.69
N GLN A 7 21.07 10.12 -2.78
CA GLN A 7 20.37 11.39 -3.02
C GLN A 7 19.66 11.48 -4.39
N PRO A 8 20.31 11.09 -5.51
CA PRO A 8 19.63 10.96 -6.80
C PRO A 8 18.39 10.05 -6.75
N GLN A 9 18.53 8.86 -6.17
CA GLN A 9 17.45 7.89 -6.07
C GLN A 9 16.32 8.38 -5.17
N GLN A 10 16.62 9.03 -4.04
CA GLN A 10 15.59 9.67 -3.21
C GLN A 10 14.83 10.74 -3.99
N THR A 11 15.50 11.50 -4.85
CA THR A 11 14.86 12.53 -5.69
C THR A 11 13.93 11.88 -6.73
N LEU A 12 14.40 10.83 -7.40
CA LEU A 12 13.59 10.07 -8.37
C LEU A 12 12.37 9.43 -7.71
N PHE A 13 12.55 8.78 -6.56
CA PHE A 13 11.45 8.19 -5.81
C PHE A 13 10.44 9.26 -5.38
N LYS A 14 10.90 10.42 -4.89
CA LYS A 14 10.04 11.54 -4.49
C LYS A 14 9.22 12.12 -5.64
N ALA A 15 9.70 12.00 -6.88
CA ALA A 15 8.95 12.41 -8.07
C ALA A 15 7.82 11.43 -8.45
N THR A 16 7.79 10.23 -7.86
CA THR A 16 6.72 9.25 -8.11
C THR A 16 5.45 9.57 -7.33
N CYS A 17 4.34 8.93 -7.69
CA CYS A 17 3.07 9.02 -6.95
C CYS A 17 3.17 8.48 -5.51
N PHE A 18 4.19 7.66 -5.20
CA PHE A 18 4.48 7.18 -3.84
C PHE A 18 5.46 8.07 -3.08
N GLY A 19 6.05 9.07 -3.73
CA GLY A 19 7.04 9.98 -3.17
C GLY A 19 6.69 10.58 -1.80
N PRO A 20 5.46 11.09 -1.58
CA PRO A 20 5.06 11.63 -0.27
C PRO A 20 5.16 10.64 0.91
N TRP A 21 5.26 9.34 0.63
CA TRP A 21 5.33 8.28 1.64
C TRP A 21 6.76 7.87 2.01
N LEU A 22 7.78 8.35 1.29
CA LEU A 22 9.18 8.02 1.57
C LEU A 22 9.67 8.59 2.91
N ASP A 23 9.20 9.79 3.25
CA ASP A 23 9.63 10.55 4.43
C ASP A 23 8.79 10.27 5.68
N LEU A 24 7.85 9.32 5.62
CA LEU A 24 7.06 8.96 6.79
C LEU A 24 7.95 8.28 7.83
N THR A 25 8.18 9.00 8.92
CA THR A 25 8.83 8.44 10.10
C THR A 25 7.97 7.30 10.64
N TYR A 26 8.63 6.23 11.08
CA TYR A 26 7.97 5.12 11.77
C TYR A 26 7.26 5.68 13.00
N LEU A 27 5.93 5.79 12.94
CA LEU A 27 5.11 6.27 14.05
C LEU A 27 4.73 5.06 14.89
N ASP A 28 5.11 5.08 16.16
CA ASP A 28 4.91 3.98 17.12
C ASP A 28 3.53 3.31 17.00
N ASN A 29 3.54 1.99 17.05
CA ASN A 29 2.39 1.13 16.81
C ASN A 29 1.30 1.35 17.87
N GLU A 30 0.30 2.17 17.57
CA GLU A 30 -0.96 2.21 18.31
C GLU A 30 -1.90 1.09 17.83
N GLU A 31 -1.39 -0.14 17.75
CA GLU A 31 -2.15 -1.32 17.32
C GLU A 31 -3.48 -1.45 18.07
N ARG A 32 -3.46 -1.12 19.37
CA ARG A 32 -4.65 -1.11 20.23
C ARG A 32 -5.69 -0.11 19.78
N LEU A 33 -5.31 1.08 19.30
CA LEU A 33 -6.26 2.08 18.82
C LEU A 33 -6.87 1.64 17.50
N VAL A 34 -6.10 1.06 16.59
CA VAL A 34 -6.66 0.50 15.35
C VAL A 34 -7.62 -0.64 15.64
N GLN A 35 -7.23 -1.59 16.49
CA GLN A 35 -8.11 -2.68 16.89
C GLN A 35 -9.39 -2.17 17.57
N TYR A 36 -9.25 -1.16 18.43
CA TYR A 36 -10.39 -0.50 19.07
C TYR A 36 -11.31 0.17 18.05
N MET A 37 -10.77 0.94 17.10
CA MET A 37 -11.54 1.55 16.00
C MET A 37 -12.28 0.47 15.21
N LEU A 38 -11.60 -0.61 14.79
CA LEU A 38 -12.21 -1.70 14.02
C LEU A 38 -13.36 -2.40 14.78
N GLN A 39 -13.28 -2.51 16.11
CA GLN A 39 -14.36 -3.04 16.94
C GLN A 39 -15.59 -2.13 17.01
N LYS A 40 -15.40 -0.83 16.78
CA LYS A 40 -16.45 0.20 16.81
C LYS A 40 -17.10 0.42 15.44
N GLN A 41 -16.72 -0.34 14.43
CA GLN A 41 -17.36 -0.28 13.12
C GLN A 41 -18.83 -0.72 13.22
N VAL A 42 -19.72 0.09 12.64
CA VAL A 42 -21.12 -0.25 12.46
C VAL A 42 -21.22 -1.28 11.35
N ARG A 43 -21.92 -2.39 11.61
CA ARG A 43 -22.06 -3.46 10.64
C ARG A 43 -22.83 -2.98 9.42
N GLN A 44 -22.29 -3.25 8.24
CA GLN A 44 -22.92 -2.94 6.95
C GLN A 44 -23.24 -4.24 6.22
N TYR A 45 -24.41 -4.31 5.59
CA TYR A 45 -24.83 -5.51 4.86
C TYR A 45 -24.46 -5.41 3.39
N ASP A 46 -24.67 -4.24 2.78
CA ASP A 46 -24.32 -3.98 1.38
C ASP A 46 -22.81 -3.93 1.17
N ASP A 47 -22.35 -4.56 0.08
CA ASP A 47 -20.98 -4.60 -0.38
C ASP A 47 -20.81 -3.74 -1.64
N ASN A 48 -20.48 -2.48 -1.41
CA ASN A 48 -20.07 -1.59 -2.48
C ASN A 48 -18.89 -0.76 -2.01
N TYR A 49 -17.84 -0.69 -2.82
CA TYR A 49 -16.64 0.10 -2.53
C TYR A 49 -16.92 1.60 -2.40
N ASP A 50 -18.06 2.08 -2.92
CA ASP A 50 -18.50 3.47 -2.80
C ASP A 50 -19.24 3.75 -1.48
N LEU A 51 -19.62 2.72 -0.73
CA LEU A 51 -20.21 2.89 0.59
C LEU A 51 -19.11 3.15 1.62
N PRO A 52 -19.19 4.26 2.38
CA PRO A 52 -18.20 4.55 3.39
C PRO A 52 -18.42 3.70 4.64
N MET A 53 -17.35 3.35 5.35
CA MET A 53 -17.43 2.66 6.62
C MET A 53 -17.74 3.64 7.75
N VAL A 54 -18.68 3.28 8.62
CA VAL A 54 -19.08 4.11 9.77
C VAL A 54 -18.52 3.50 11.06
N TYR A 55 -17.92 4.32 11.91
CA TYR A 55 -17.38 3.93 13.20
C TYR A 55 -18.05 4.75 14.31
N CYS A 56 -18.53 4.10 15.37
CA CYS A 56 -19.16 4.77 16.52
C CYS A 56 -18.28 4.64 17.76
N VAL A 57 -17.56 5.71 18.10
CA VAL A 57 -16.59 5.75 19.19
C VAL A 57 -17.05 6.74 20.24
N ASN A 58 -17.31 6.27 21.46
CA ASN A 58 -17.74 7.09 22.60
C ASN A 58 -18.92 8.04 22.28
N GLY A 59 -19.88 7.59 21.48
CA GLY A 59 -21.05 8.38 21.07
C GLY A 59 -20.84 9.29 19.86
N HIS A 60 -19.64 9.31 19.28
CA HIS A 60 -19.31 10.07 18.07
C HIS A 60 -19.23 9.15 16.85
N SER A 61 -19.82 9.58 15.73
CA SER A 61 -19.75 8.88 14.46
C SER A 61 -18.62 9.42 13.58
N PHE A 62 -17.80 8.51 13.06
CA PHE A 62 -16.75 8.78 12.09
C PHE A 62 -17.07 8.04 10.79
N VAL A 63 -16.86 8.72 9.66
CA VAL A 63 -17.05 8.17 8.33
C VAL A 63 -15.68 8.01 7.68
N PHE A 64 -15.44 6.86 7.07
CA PHE A 64 -14.22 6.58 6.32
C PHE A 64 -14.56 5.83 5.04
N GLY A 65 -14.54 6.56 3.93
CA GLY A 65 -14.79 6.06 2.59
C GLY A 65 -13.64 6.42 1.63
N ARG A 66 -13.94 6.27 0.34
CA ARG A 66 -13.03 6.61 -0.76
C ARG A 66 -12.52 8.04 -0.69
N HIS A 67 -13.41 8.97 -0.32
CA HIS A 67 -13.08 10.40 -0.28
C HIS A 67 -12.03 10.69 0.80
N GLU A 68 -12.25 10.21 2.03
CA GLU A 68 -11.29 10.35 3.11
C GLU A 68 -9.97 9.67 2.76
N PHE A 69 -10.03 8.44 2.22
CA PHE A 69 -8.83 7.73 1.77
C PHE A 69 -8.05 8.53 0.72
N CYS A 70 -8.73 9.13 -0.26
CA CYS A 70 -8.11 9.98 -1.28
C CYS A 70 -7.40 11.18 -0.65
N LEU A 71 -8.07 11.92 0.24
CA LEU A 71 -7.49 13.08 0.94
C LEU A 71 -6.27 12.72 1.77
N MET A 72 -6.32 11.57 2.44
CA MET A 72 -5.22 11.11 3.27
C MET A 72 -4.06 10.59 2.46
N THR A 73 -4.31 9.96 1.32
CA THR A 73 -3.24 9.30 0.57
C THR A 73 -2.64 10.13 -0.54
N GLY A 74 -3.44 11.05 -1.09
CA GLY A 74 -3.10 11.78 -2.31
C GLY A 74 -3.15 10.90 -3.56
N PHE A 75 -3.55 9.63 -3.47
CA PHE A 75 -3.60 8.76 -4.63
C PHE A 75 -4.82 9.05 -5.51
N ARG A 76 -4.62 8.90 -6.82
CA ARG A 76 -5.67 9.07 -7.81
C ARG A 76 -6.65 7.91 -7.77
N PHE A 77 -7.93 8.23 -7.88
CA PHE A 77 -9.02 7.26 -8.10
C PHE A 77 -9.44 7.28 -9.57
N GLY A 78 -9.94 6.14 -10.06
CA GLY A 78 -10.33 6.00 -11.46
C GLY A 78 -10.71 4.58 -11.82
N ILE A 79 -10.93 4.33 -13.11
CA ILE A 79 -11.28 3.00 -13.62
C ILE A 79 -10.03 2.13 -13.65
N LEU A 80 -10.06 1.01 -12.93
CA LEU A 80 -8.99 0.02 -12.98
C LEU A 80 -8.98 -0.71 -14.32
N SER A 81 -7.84 -0.67 -15.00
CA SER A 81 -7.62 -1.47 -16.21
C SER A 81 -6.17 -1.94 -16.26
N PHE A 82 -5.97 -3.24 -16.07
CA PHE A 82 -4.67 -3.90 -16.28
C PHE A 82 -4.52 -4.51 -17.68
N ARG A 83 -5.45 -4.22 -18.60
CA ARG A 83 -5.51 -4.88 -19.92
C ARG A 83 -4.18 -4.82 -20.67
N LYS A 84 -3.47 -3.69 -20.57
CA LYS A 84 -2.19 -3.45 -21.23
C LYS A 84 -1.09 -4.41 -20.78
N TRP A 85 -1.12 -4.86 -19.52
CA TRP A 85 -0.02 -5.62 -18.90
C TRP A 85 -0.35 -7.10 -18.64
N ARG A 86 -1.45 -7.61 -19.20
CA ARG A 86 -1.87 -9.02 -19.00
C ARG A 86 -0.93 -10.05 -19.62
N SER A 87 -0.19 -9.67 -20.64
CA SER A 87 0.67 -10.57 -21.41
C SER A 87 1.87 -9.79 -21.95
N GLY A 88 2.89 -10.53 -22.36
CA GLY A 88 4.14 -9.99 -22.89
C GLY A 88 5.32 -10.34 -21.99
N ASP A 89 6.49 -9.97 -22.46
CA ASP A 89 7.74 -10.21 -21.74
C ASP A 89 7.83 -9.31 -20.50
N ILE A 90 8.76 -9.64 -19.59
CA ILE A 90 8.97 -8.90 -18.35
C ILE A 90 10.45 -8.47 -18.28
N PRO A 91 10.86 -7.45 -19.07
CA PRO A 91 12.26 -7.02 -19.13
C PRO A 91 12.83 -6.63 -17.77
N PHE A 92 12.01 -6.00 -16.92
CA PHE A 92 12.35 -5.68 -15.53
C PHE A 92 12.85 -6.93 -14.77
N ARG A 93 12.11 -8.04 -14.85
CA ARG A 93 12.49 -9.28 -14.17
C ARG A 93 13.81 -9.79 -14.70
N ASP A 94 13.98 -9.82 -16.01
CA ASP A 94 15.16 -10.42 -16.62
C ASP A 94 16.44 -9.59 -16.33
N ARG A 95 16.32 -8.27 -16.14
CA ARG A 95 17.42 -7.39 -15.73
C ARG A 95 17.76 -7.45 -14.25
N VAL A 96 16.74 -7.44 -13.38
CA VAL A 96 16.93 -7.33 -11.92
C VAL A 96 17.06 -8.70 -11.24
N PHE A 97 16.46 -9.74 -11.83
CA PHE A 97 16.43 -11.12 -11.33
C PHE A 97 16.84 -12.10 -12.43
N PRO A 98 18.10 -12.05 -12.92
CA PRO A 98 18.55 -12.88 -14.05
C PRO A 98 18.47 -14.39 -13.76
N ASP A 99 18.52 -14.79 -12.49
CA ASP A 99 18.33 -16.17 -12.02
C ASP A 99 16.85 -16.62 -12.01
N LYS A 100 15.91 -15.68 -12.16
CA LYS A 100 14.45 -15.90 -12.14
C LYS A 100 13.77 -15.66 -13.47
N VAL A 101 14.51 -15.66 -14.58
CA VAL A 101 13.91 -15.60 -15.92
C VAL A 101 12.91 -16.75 -16.09
N GLY A 102 11.67 -16.40 -16.42
CA GLY A 102 10.56 -17.36 -16.55
C GLY A 102 9.97 -17.89 -15.24
N GLN A 103 10.42 -17.38 -14.09
CA GLN A 103 9.94 -17.76 -12.76
C GLN A 103 9.18 -16.62 -12.08
N TYR A 104 8.40 -16.95 -11.05
CA TYR A 104 7.72 -15.97 -10.22
C TYR A 104 8.72 -15.21 -9.33
N VAL A 105 8.54 -13.90 -9.22
CA VAL A 105 9.28 -13.04 -8.29
C VAL A 105 8.42 -12.83 -7.05
N LYS A 106 9.02 -12.94 -5.88
CA LYS A 106 8.37 -12.75 -4.58
C LYS A 106 8.76 -11.43 -3.96
N ASN A 107 7.96 -10.97 -3.01
CA ASN A 107 8.26 -9.78 -2.22
C ASN A 107 9.60 -9.89 -1.46
N ILE A 108 9.98 -11.09 -1.01
CA ILE A 108 11.28 -11.33 -0.36
C ILE A 108 12.44 -11.10 -1.33
N ASP A 109 12.27 -11.37 -2.62
CA ASP A 109 13.33 -11.18 -3.62
C ASP A 109 13.61 -9.67 -3.82
N LEU A 110 12.56 -8.85 -3.87
CA LEU A 110 12.70 -7.39 -3.89
C LEU A 110 13.42 -6.88 -2.64
N LEU A 111 13.08 -7.43 -1.47
CA LEU A 111 13.71 -7.04 -0.21
C LEU A 111 15.18 -7.44 -0.19
N SER A 112 15.51 -8.66 -0.62
CA SER A 112 16.90 -9.14 -0.72
C SER A 112 17.73 -8.26 -1.64
N VAL A 113 17.17 -7.79 -2.76
CA VAL A 113 17.86 -6.83 -3.65
C VAL A 113 18.15 -5.50 -2.95
N ILE A 114 17.26 -5.00 -2.09
CA ILE A 114 17.48 -3.75 -1.35
C ILE A 114 18.48 -3.92 -0.19
N GLU A 115 18.53 -5.11 0.42
CA GLU A 115 19.40 -5.40 1.57
C GLU A 115 20.83 -5.78 1.17
N ASP A 116 21.04 -6.22 -0.07
CA ASP A 116 22.35 -6.49 -0.64
C ASP A 116 22.91 -5.23 -1.30
N ASP A 117 23.79 -4.52 -0.59
CA ASP A 117 24.40 -3.26 -1.06
C ASP A 117 25.12 -3.43 -2.41
N ASP A 118 25.81 -4.55 -2.63
CA ASP A 118 26.54 -4.80 -3.87
C ASP A 118 25.57 -4.97 -5.05
N VAL A 119 24.48 -5.71 -4.86
CA VAL A 119 23.45 -5.86 -5.90
C VAL A 119 22.72 -4.53 -6.13
N PHE A 120 22.30 -3.85 -5.07
CA PHE A 120 21.51 -2.63 -5.15
C PHE A 120 22.27 -1.48 -5.82
N LEU A 121 23.54 -1.28 -5.47
CA LEU A 121 24.40 -0.23 -6.05
C LEU A 121 24.72 -0.48 -7.53
N ASN A 122 24.66 -1.73 -7.98
CA ASN A 122 24.89 -2.08 -9.38
C ASN A 122 23.62 -1.95 -10.26
N LEU A 123 22.45 -1.69 -9.66
CA LEU A 123 21.25 -1.41 -10.43
C LEU A 123 21.31 -0.02 -11.06
N SER A 124 20.62 0.13 -12.20
CA SER A 124 20.30 1.47 -12.68
C SER A 124 19.41 2.19 -11.66
N ASP A 125 19.56 3.51 -11.50
CA ASP A 125 18.70 4.28 -10.60
C ASP A 125 17.21 4.03 -10.86
N VAL A 126 16.84 3.89 -12.13
CA VAL A 126 15.46 3.60 -12.54
C VAL A 126 15.02 2.23 -12.02
N ASP A 127 15.81 1.17 -12.21
CA ASP A 127 15.48 -0.17 -11.72
C ASP A 127 15.46 -0.24 -10.18
N ALA A 128 16.37 0.48 -9.50
CA ALA A 128 16.35 0.63 -8.05
C ALA A 128 15.03 1.26 -7.56
N ILE A 129 14.54 2.29 -8.27
CA ILE A 129 13.22 2.89 -7.98
C ILE A 129 12.09 1.91 -8.25
N ARG A 130 12.13 1.15 -9.35
CA ARG A 130 11.11 0.15 -9.68
C ARG A 130 10.99 -0.92 -8.59
N VAL A 131 12.12 -1.43 -8.09
CA VAL A 131 12.16 -2.37 -6.94
C VAL A 131 11.49 -1.75 -5.72
N CYS A 132 11.82 -0.49 -5.40
CA CYS A 132 11.23 0.21 -4.25
C CYS A 132 9.74 0.48 -4.42
N LEU A 133 9.26 0.80 -5.63
CA LEU A 133 7.85 1.04 -5.93
C LEU A 133 7.03 -0.24 -5.75
N LEU A 134 7.51 -1.37 -6.28
CA LEU A 134 6.85 -2.67 -6.11
C LEU A 134 6.77 -3.07 -4.65
N LEU A 135 7.89 -2.99 -3.91
CA LEU A 135 7.91 -3.36 -2.49
C LEU A 135 7.02 -2.43 -1.66
N THR A 136 7.03 -1.13 -1.98
CA THR A 136 6.11 -0.16 -1.37
C THR A 136 4.66 -0.54 -1.63
N LEU A 137 4.27 -0.79 -2.87
CA LEU A 137 2.91 -1.18 -3.18
C LEU A 137 2.52 -2.49 -2.46
N GLU A 138 3.27 -3.57 -2.70
CA GLU A 138 2.90 -4.92 -2.29
C GLU A 138 2.92 -5.08 -0.77
N VAL A 139 4.01 -4.67 -0.11
CA VAL A 139 4.20 -4.88 1.33
C VAL A 139 3.63 -3.72 2.13
N ILE A 140 3.90 -2.47 1.71
CA ILE A 140 3.46 -1.30 2.47
C ILE A 140 2.00 -0.99 2.20
N PHE A 141 1.46 -1.10 0.99
CA PHE A 141 0.07 -0.70 0.65
C PHE A 141 -0.95 -1.81 0.47
N MET A 142 -0.53 -3.00 0.06
CA MET A 142 -1.39 -4.17 -0.04
C MET A 142 -1.24 -5.11 1.16
N GLY A 143 -0.20 -4.86 1.98
CA GLY A 143 0.08 -5.59 3.20
C GLY A 143 0.64 -6.99 2.98
N LYS A 144 0.93 -7.40 1.74
CA LYS A 144 1.25 -8.79 1.37
C LYS A 144 2.47 -9.32 2.13
N ASP A 145 2.44 -10.62 2.38
CA ASP A 145 3.56 -11.33 3.01
C ASP A 145 4.77 -11.38 2.08
N LEU A 146 5.98 -11.40 2.64
CA LEU A 146 7.23 -11.46 1.89
C LEU A 146 7.33 -12.74 1.03
N GLY A 147 6.69 -13.84 1.43
CA GLY A 147 6.64 -15.07 0.65
C GLY A 147 5.65 -15.06 -0.52
N SER A 148 4.84 -14.00 -0.68
CA SER A 148 3.84 -13.89 -1.74
C SER A 148 4.49 -13.57 -3.08
N ASP A 149 3.99 -14.20 -4.15
CA ASP A 149 4.36 -13.88 -5.52
C ASP A 149 3.78 -12.51 -5.92
N ILE A 150 4.58 -11.74 -6.65
CA ILE A 150 4.19 -10.48 -7.25
C ILE A 150 3.51 -10.79 -8.58
N ASP A 151 2.36 -10.16 -8.83
CA ASP A 151 1.65 -10.34 -10.09
C ASP A 151 2.51 -9.83 -11.25
N ASP A 152 2.72 -10.68 -12.26
CA ASP A 152 3.45 -10.33 -13.49
C ASP A 152 2.91 -9.04 -14.14
N MET A 153 1.61 -8.72 -13.99
CA MET A 153 1.06 -7.45 -14.47
C MET A 153 1.74 -6.25 -13.82
N LEU A 154 2.06 -6.32 -12.53
CA LEU A 154 2.78 -5.27 -11.81
C LEU A 154 4.24 -5.21 -12.26
N LEU A 155 4.88 -6.36 -12.46
CA LEU A 155 6.26 -6.44 -12.95
C LEU A 155 6.40 -5.85 -14.36
N ARG A 156 5.40 -6.05 -15.24
CA ARG A 156 5.36 -5.41 -16.57
C ARG A 156 5.04 -3.92 -16.48
N MET A 157 4.14 -3.55 -15.58
CA MET A 157 3.68 -2.18 -15.45
C MET A 157 4.76 -1.25 -14.90
N VAL A 158 5.56 -1.71 -13.93
CA VAL A 158 6.62 -0.89 -13.32
C VAL A 158 7.72 -0.51 -14.31
N GLU A 159 7.83 -1.21 -15.44
CA GLU A 159 8.74 -0.85 -16.54
C GLU A 159 8.46 0.58 -17.05
N ASP A 160 7.18 1.00 -17.06
CA ASP A 160 6.76 2.34 -17.43
C ASP A 160 6.35 3.15 -16.18
N VAL A 161 7.31 3.92 -15.65
CA VAL A 161 7.11 4.69 -14.41
C VAL A 161 6.09 5.82 -14.61
N ASP A 162 5.92 6.34 -15.82
CA ASP A 162 4.93 7.38 -16.11
C ASP A 162 3.53 6.80 -16.06
N GLU A 163 3.31 5.62 -16.66
CA GLU A 163 2.05 4.91 -16.55
C GLU A 163 1.78 4.43 -15.12
N TRP A 164 2.82 3.99 -14.40
CA TRP A 164 2.73 3.71 -12.97
C TRP A 164 2.24 4.94 -12.19
N ASN A 165 2.78 6.13 -12.47
CA ASN A 165 2.38 7.36 -11.78
C ASN A 165 0.99 7.88 -12.17
N ALA A 166 0.53 7.57 -13.38
CA ALA A 166 -0.80 7.92 -13.87
C ALA A 166 -1.89 6.95 -13.38
N PHE A 167 -1.51 5.73 -12.99
CA PHE A 167 -2.45 4.69 -12.61
C PHE A 167 -3.30 5.06 -11.37
N PRO A 168 -4.59 4.69 -11.34
CA PRO A 168 -5.47 4.96 -10.21
C PRO A 168 -5.20 4.05 -8.99
N TRP A 169 -4.00 4.16 -8.40
CA TRP A 169 -3.61 3.40 -7.20
C TRP A 169 -4.56 3.59 -6.03
N GLY A 170 -5.21 4.75 -5.93
CA GLY A 170 -6.19 5.04 -4.90
C GLY A 170 -7.36 4.08 -4.96
N GLU A 171 -7.87 3.79 -6.15
CA GLU A 171 -8.94 2.80 -6.36
C GLU A 171 -8.45 1.38 -6.02
N TYR A 172 -7.27 1.02 -6.51
CA TYR A 172 -6.73 -0.33 -6.34
C TYR A 172 -6.49 -0.67 -4.86
N ILE A 173 -5.81 0.22 -4.14
CA ILE A 173 -5.48 0.05 -2.72
C ILE A 173 -6.76 0.16 -1.87
N TRP A 174 -7.68 1.08 -2.21
CA TRP A 174 -8.94 1.23 -1.48
C TRP A 174 -9.75 -0.06 -1.47
N ARG A 175 -9.91 -0.74 -2.61
CA ARG A 175 -10.67 -2.00 -2.68
C ARG A 175 -10.08 -3.07 -1.77
N GLN A 176 -8.76 -3.24 -1.82
CA GLN A 176 -8.06 -4.18 -0.96
C GLN A 176 -8.24 -3.84 0.53
N LEU A 177 -8.07 -2.57 0.88
CA LEU A 177 -8.24 -2.08 2.24
C LEU A 177 -9.68 -2.29 2.73
N TYR A 178 -10.66 -1.91 1.92
CA TYR A 178 -12.08 -2.03 2.21
C TYR A 178 -12.46 -3.48 2.52
N ASP A 179 -12.07 -4.42 1.66
CA ASP A 179 -12.33 -5.84 1.87
C ASP A 179 -11.64 -6.37 3.14
N SER A 180 -10.46 -5.81 3.44
CA SER A 180 -9.65 -6.17 4.61
C SER A 180 -10.24 -5.67 5.93
N ILE A 181 -10.90 -4.51 5.96
CA ILE A 181 -11.36 -3.89 7.21
C ILE A 181 -12.87 -3.87 7.40
N ARG A 182 -13.66 -4.09 6.34
CA ARG A 182 -15.11 -4.16 6.45
C ARG A 182 -15.55 -5.32 7.33
N ASN A 183 -16.41 -5.01 8.28
CA ASN A 183 -17.11 -5.94 9.17
C ASN A 183 -16.18 -6.87 9.97
N VAL A 184 -14.92 -6.47 10.19
CA VAL A 184 -13.89 -7.31 10.82
C VAL A 184 -14.32 -7.83 12.20
N ALA A 185 -14.94 -6.99 13.03
CA ALA A 185 -15.44 -7.40 14.35
C ALA A 185 -16.47 -8.54 14.27
N SER A 186 -17.24 -8.60 13.18
CA SER A 186 -18.20 -9.68 12.94
C SER A 186 -17.57 -10.91 12.27
N LYS A 187 -16.55 -10.72 11.43
CA LYS A 187 -15.75 -11.80 10.82
C LYS A 187 -15.02 -12.61 11.90
N ASN A 188 -14.45 -11.96 12.91
CA ASN A 188 -13.68 -12.62 13.98
C ASN A 188 -14.50 -13.51 14.94
N ARG A 189 -15.85 -13.47 14.89
CA ARG A 189 -16.70 -14.39 15.66
C ARG A 189 -16.84 -15.77 14.98
N VAL A 190 -16.44 -15.88 13.72
CA VAL A 190 -16.42 -17.11 12.93
C VAL A 190 -14.95 -17.42 12.66
N GLY A 191 -14.38 -18.38 13.39
CA GLY A 191 -12.93 -18.54 13.58
C GLY A 191 -12.04 -18.40 12.34
N ASN A 192 -11.03 -17.51 12.44
CA ASN A 192 -9.66 -17.59 11.90
C ASN A 192 -9.02 -16.18 11.91
N SER A 193 -8.63 -15.70 13.09
CA SER A 193 -8.28 -14.29 13.33
C SER A 193 -6.77 -13.96 13.28
N ALA A 194 -5.87 -14.93 13.08
CA ALA A 194 -4.43 -14.71 13.28
C ALA A 194 -3.68 -14.20 12.03
N THR A 195 -4.14 -14.56 10.83
CA THR A 195 -3.45 -14.25 9.56
C THR A 195 -3.88 -12.91 8.96
N PHE A 196 -5.16 -12.56 9.04
CA PHE A 196 -5.72 -11.39 8.34
C PHE A 196 -5.26 -10.04 8.89
N PHE A 197 -5.03 -9.97 10.20
CA PHE A 197 -4.53 -8.76 10.85
C PHE A 197 -3.02 -8.55 10.65
N LYS A 198 -2.21 -9.59 10.45
CA LYS A 198 -0.74 -9.41 10.33
C LYS A 198 -0.36 -8.59 9.09
N THR A 199 -1.10 -8.77 8.00
CA THR A 199 -0.81 -8.33 6.64
C THR A 199 -1.14 -6.83 6.44
N ASN A 200 -2.34 -6.37 6.80
CA ASN A 200 -2.76 -4.96 6.55
C ASN A 200 -2.61 -3.98 7.74
N LYS A 201 -2.03 -4.42 8.85
CA LYS A 201 -1.86 -3.62 10.09
C LYS A 201 -1.14 -2.28 9.84
N SER A 202 -0.05 -2.30 9.07
CA SER A 202 0.81 -1.12 8.85
C SER A 202 0.06 0.03 8.17
N LEU A 203 -0.78 -0.26 7.19
CA LEU A 203 -1.57 0.74 6.45
C LEU A 203 -2.67 1.35 7.27
N ILE A 204 -3.47 0.50 7.91
CA ILE A 204 -4.63 0.94 8.67
C ILE A 204 -4.14 1.84 9.83
N ILE A 205 -3.01 1.50 10.46
CA ILE A 205 -2.34 2.33 11.47
C ILE A 205 -1.90 3.68 10.88
N ARG A 206 -1.21 3.67 9.73
CA ARG A 206 -0.73 4.92 9.08
C ARG A 206 -1.87 5.83 8.64
N LEU A 207 -2.95 5.26 8.11
CA LEU A 207 -4.13 5.98 7.64
C LEU A 207 -4.90 6.59 8.83
N LEU A 208 -5.29 5.80 9.83
CA LEU A 208 -6.08 6.31 10.96
C LEU A 208 -5.37 7.42 11.75
N LYS A 209 -4.03 7.41 11.83
CA LYS A 209 -3.26 8.50 12.44
C LYS A 209 -3.27 9.79 11.62
N ARG A 210 -3.17 9.71 10.29
CA ARG A 210 -3.25 10.89 9.41
C ARG A 210 -4.63 11.55 9.50
N LEU A 211 -5.70 10.77 9.65
CA LEU A 211 -7.05 11.29 9.95
C LEU A 211 -7.11 12.02 11.30
N ASN A 212 -6.49 11.46 12.33
CA ASN A 212 -6.49 12.09 13.65
C ASN A 212 -5.69 13.41 13.66
N GLN A 213 -4.55 13.47 12.95
CA GLN A 213 -3.76 14.70 12.81
C GLN A 213 -4.51 15.79 12.04
N GLN A 214 -5.18 15.45 10.94
CA GLN A 214 -6.00 16.41 10.18
C GLN A 214 -7.21 16.90 10.97
N ASN A 215 -7.86 16.03 11.76
CA ASN A 215 -8.95 16.43 12.65
C ASN A 215 -8.50 17.30 13.82
N LYS A 216 -7.24 17.18 14.26
CA LYS A 216 -6.64 18.07 15.28
C LYS A 216 -6.35 19.46 14.69
N ALA A 217 -5.77 19.52 13.49
CA ALA A 217 -5.50 20.77 12.78
C ALA A 217 -6.79 21.55 12.46
N ASN A 218 -7.88 20.86 12.11
CA ASN A 218 -9.18 21.50 11.85
C ASN A 218 -9.91 21.99 13.12
N LYS A 219 -9.45 21.60 14.31
CA LYS A 219 -9.97 22.11 15.59
C LYS A 219 -9.19 23.32 16.14
N GLU A 220 -8.09 23.71 15.51
CA GLU A 220 -7.35 24.94 15.86
C GLU A 220 -7.83 26.17 15.07
N PHE A 221 -8.84 26.00 14.20
CA PHE A 221 -9.47 27.06 13.40
C PHE A 221 -10.97 27.27 13.70
N LEU A 222 -11.47 26.75 14.83
CA LEU A 222 -12.81 27.01 15.40
C LEU A 222 -12.66 27.34 16.89
#